data_AF-A0A544YKQ4-F1
#
_entry.id   AF-A0A544YKQ4-F1
#
_cell.length_a   1.000
_cell.length_b   1.000
_cell.length_c   1.000
_cell.angle_alpha   90.00
_cell.angle_beta   90.00
_cell.angle_gamma   90.00
#
_symmetry.space_group_name_H-M   'P 1'
#
loop_
_entity.id
_entity.type
_entity.pdbx_description
1 polymer ?
#
loop_
_entity_poly.entity_id
_entity_poly.type
_entity_poly.pdbx_seq_one_letter_code
_entity_poly.pdbx_strand_id
1 'polypeptide(L)'
;MISLPRSHRIGIAMLSLPMFLVGCTHEPEIEMTPEQSRQVFVTEAKAVIQAVFPDADPRVILIGQDVPCGGPVGTDSSSVESAYSVLGKAPDGAQNPDEVFRKVLDVLKQRGWTINYTNGRVVGAERKGVGGFRVGVPEAPVGVNIDGRTECVENLDK
;
A
#
# COMPACT_ATOMS: atom_id res chain seq x y z
N MET A 1 -19.68 -1.39 63.45
CA MET A 1 -18.67 -0.72 64.30
C MET A 1 -17.60 -0.14 63.40
N ILE A 2 -17.44 1.19 63.47
CA ILE A 2 -16.44 1.99 62.76
C ILE A 2 -15.21 2.10 63.66
N SER A 3 -13.99 1.94 63.14
CA SER A 3 -12.86 2.80 63.51
C SER A 3 -11.67 2.62 62.54
N LEU A 4 -11.28 3.72 61.90
CA LEU A 4 -9.94 3.95 61.34
C LEU A 4 -8.94 4.31 62.45
N PRO A 5 -7.63 4.23 62.17
CA PRO A 5 -6.79 5.44 62.20
C PRO A 5 -5.89 5.52 60.94
N ARG A 6 -5.83 6.62 60.17
CA ARG A 6 -5.22 7.96 60.38
C ARG A 6 -3.67 7.98 60.38
N SER A 7 -3.12 8.02 59.16
CA SER A 7 -2.12 8.95 58.60
C SER A 7 -1.03 9.59 59.47
N HIS A 8 0.24 9.42 59.03
CA HIS A 8 1.40 10.34 58.94
C HIS A 8 2.70 9.52 59.11
N ARG A 9 3.84 9.69 58.42
CA ARG A 9 4.43 10.76 57.59
C ARG A 9 5.69 10.18 56.88
N ILE A 10 5.97 10.67 55.67
CA ILE A 10 7.29 11.03 55.10
C ILE A 10 8.35 9.94 54.85
N GLY A 11 8.72 9.79 53.57
CA GLY A 11 9.97 9.21 53.10
C GLY A 11 10.14 9.45 51.60
N ILE A 12 10.86 10.51 51.24
CA ILE A 12 11.13 10.98 49.87
C ILE A 12 12.28 10.17 49.26
N ALA A 13 12.13 9.88 47.96
CA ALA A 13 13.13 9.61 46.93
C ALA A 13 14.02 8.36 47.05
N MET A 14 14.00 7.51 46.01
CA MET A 14 15.04 7.60 44.97
C MET A 14 14.84 6.55 43.86
N LEU A 15 15.16 6.98 42.64
CA LEU A 15 15.62 6.20 41.50
C LEU A 15 14.72 5.09 40.96
N SER A 16 14.07 5.36 39.83
CA SER A 16 14.50 4.78 38.53
C SER A 16 13.53 5.23 37.44
N LEU A 17 13.98 6.13 36.56
CA LEU A 17 13.36 6.25 35.24
C LEU A 17 13.67 4.95 34.49
N PRO A 18 12.69 4.20 33.96
CA PRO A 18 12.97 3.42 32.78
C PRO A 18 13.08 4.43 31.63
N MET A 19 14.33 4.78 31.29
CA MET A 19 14.66 5.15 29.92
C MET A 19 14.22 3.97 29.05
N PHE A 20 13.00 4.01 28.54
CA PHE A 20 12.70 3.30 27.31
C PHE A 20 13.53 3.99 26.25
N LEU A 21 14.73 3.45 26.07
CA LEU A 21 15.49 3.58 24.84
C LEU A 21 14.49 3.30 23.72
N VAL A 22 14.02 4.36 23.08
CA VAL A 22 13.47 4.30 21.74
C VAL A 22 14.66 3.90 20.88
N GLY A 23 14.98 2.60 20.90
CA GLY A 23 15.77 2.01 19.86
C GLY A 23 14.98 2.30 18.61
N CYS A 24 15.50 3.17 17.75
CA CYS A 24 15.20 3.13 16.34
C CYS A 24 15.65 1.76 15.88
N THR A 25 14.84 0.72 16.11
CA THR A 25 14.86 -0.45 15.26
C THR A 25 14.45 0.11 13.91
N HIS A 26 15.46 0.41 13.09
CA HIS A 26 15.30 0.37 11.66
C HIS A 26 14.70 -1.01 11.43
N GLU A 27 13.38 -1.09 11.23
CA GLU A 27 12.76 -2.31 10.75
C GLU A 27 13.60 -2.68 9.53
N PRO A 28 14.24 -3.86 9.52
CA PRO A 28 14.98 -4.27 8.34
C PRO A 28 13.99 -4.19 7.19
N GLU A 29 14.27 -3.29 6.26
CA GLU A 29 13.56 -3.21 5.00
C GLU A 29 13.76 -4.59 4.39
N ILE A 30 12.71 -5.41 4.40
CA ILE A 30 12.80 -6.77 3.89
C ILE A 30 13.10 -6.62 2.41
N GLU A 31 14.35 -6.83 2.02
CA GLU A 31 14.77 -6.80 0.63
C GLU A 31 14.00 -7.91 -0.10
N MET A 32 13.07 -7.50 -0.95
CA MET A 32 12.29 -8.41 -1.78
C MET A 32 13.07 -8.79 -3.02
N THR A 33 12.98 -10.04 -3.43
CA THR A 33 13.39 -10.41 -4.79
C THR A 33 12.44 -9.79 -5.82
N PRO A 34 12.84 -9.69 -7.10
CA PRO A 34 11.94 -9.23 -8.17
C PRO A 34 10.62 -10.02 -8.24
N GLU A 35 10.67 -11.33 -8.01
CA GLU A 35 9.47 -12.18 -7.98
C GLU A 35 8.56 -11.85 -6.79
N GLN A 36 9.12 -11.63 -5.60
CA GLN A 36 8.34 -11.22 -4.43
C GLN A 36 7.69 -9.84 -4.64
N SER A 37 8.43 -8.88 -5.20
CA SER A 37 7.91 -7.55 -5.54
C SER A 37 6.72 -7.64 -6.50
N ARG A 38 6.79 -8.49 -7.54
CA ARG A 38 5.66 -8.78 -8.44
C ARG A 38 4.46 -9.38 -7.71
N GLN A 39 4.67 -10.39 -6.88
CA GLN A 39 3.60 -11.07 -6.15
C GLN A 39 2.89 -10.13 -5.17
N VAL A 40 3.64 -9.28 -4.47
CA VAL A 40 3.09 -8.28 -3.54
C VAL A 40 2.25 -7.26 -4.32
N PHE A 41 2.76 -6.71 -5.42
CA PHE A 41 2.01 -5.78 -6.26
C PHE A 41 0.69 -6.39 -6.75
N VAL A 42 0.74 -7.59 -7.33
CA VAL A 42 -0.45 -8.26 -7.87
C VAL A 42 -1.46 -8.57 -6.78
N THR A 43 -1.00 -9.03 -5.60
CA THR A 43 -1.85 -9.30 -4.44
C THR A 43 -2.56 -8.05 -3.97
N GLU A 44 -1.83 -6.94 -3.81
CA GLU A 44 -2.39 -5.68 -3.35
C GLU A 44 -3.35 -5.06 -4.37
N ALA A 45 -3.04 -5.12 -5.66
CA ALA A 45 -3.93 -4.62 -6.71
C ALA A 45 -5.25 -5.40 -6.75
N LYS A 46 -5.18 -6.74 -6.64
CA LYS A 46 -6.37 -7.59 -6.52
C LYS A 46 -7.17 -7.24 -5.27
N ALA A 47 -6.51 -7.08 -4.12
CA ALA A 47 -7.17 -6.78 -2.86
C ALA A 47 -7.88 -5.41 -2.89
N VAL A 48 -7.33 -4.39 -3.55
CA VAL A 48 -8.00 -3.10 -3.75
C VAL A 48 -9.26 -3.28 -4.59
N ILE A 49 -9.18 -3.99 -5.72
CA ILE A 49 -10.35 -4.23 -6.58
C ILE A 49 -11.41 -5.02 -5.83
N GLN A 50 -11.03 -6.07 -5.11
CA GLN A 50 -11.95 -6.93 -4.37
C GLN A 50 -12.56 -6.21 -3.16
N ALA A 51 -11.87 -5.27 -2.53
CA ALA A 51 -12.48 -4.44 -1.50
C ALA A 51 -13.59 -3.52 -2.05
N VAL A 52 -13.51 -3.12 -3.33
CA VAL A 52 -14.54 -2.32 -4.01
C VAL A 52 -15.64 -3.22 -4.57
N PHE A 53 -15.28 -4.38 -5.12
CA PHE A 53 -16.16 -5.39 -5.71
C PHE A 53 -15.82 -6.78 -5.14
N PRO A 54 -16.44 -7.20 -4.02
CA PRO A 54 -16.07 -8.43 -3.30
C PRO A 54 -16.00 -9.70 -4.15
N ASP A 55 -16.91 -9.84 -5.12
CA ASP A 55 -17.01 -11.02 -5.97
C ASP A 55 -16.27 -10.86 -7.31
N ALA A 56 -15.48 -9.80 -7.48
CA ALA A 56 -14.70 -9.62 -8.70
C ALA A 56 -13.58 -10.65 -8.80
N ASP A 57 -13.36 -11.16 -10.01
CA ASP A 57 -12.17 -11.91 -10.41
C ASP A 57 -11.26 -10.99 -11.24
N PRO A 58 -10.26 -10.31 -10.63
CA PRO A 58 -9.49 -9.29 -11.32
C PRO A 58 -8.51 -9.93 -12.31
N ARG A 59 -8.58 -9.48 -13.57
CA ARG A 59 -7.66 -9.93 -14.62
C ARG A 59 -6.34 -9.18 -14.49
N VAL A 60 -5.23 -9.93 -14.43
CA VAL A 60 -3.87 -9.39 -14.36
C VAL A 60 -3.20 -9.49 -15.73
N ILE A 61 -2.55 -8.40 -16.15
CA ILE A 61 -1.79 -8.32 -17.41
C ILE A 61 -0.41 -7.79 -17.07
N LEU A 62 0.63 -8.58 -17.38
CA LEU A 62 2.02 -8.15 -17.31
C LEU A 62 2.35 -7.33 -18.57
N ILE A 63 2.80 -6.10 -18.37
CA ILE A 63 3.11 -5.14 -19.44
C ILE A 63 4.61 -5.10 -19.72
N GLY A 64 5.43 -5.20 -18.68
CA GLY A 64 6.88 -5.26 -18.78
C GLY A 64 7.44 -5.95 -17.55
N GLN A 65 8.47 -6.78 -17.73
CA GLN A 65 9.05 -7.55 -16.66
C GLN A 65 10.52 -7.20 -16.47
N ASP A 66 10.89 -6.96 -15.21
CA ASP A 66 12.28 -6.76 -14.76
C ASP A 66 13.05 -5.75 -15.61
N VAL A 67 12.37 -4.64 -15.91
CA VAL A 67 12.97 -3.51 -16.61
C VAL A 67 13.80 -2.68 -15.64
N PRO A 68 14.95 -2.11 -16.05
CA PRO A 68 15.75 -1.28 -15.17
C PRO A 68 14.97 -0.09 -14.61
N CYS A 69 15.19 0.19 -13.34
CA CYS A 69 14.61 1.34 -12.66
C CYS A 69 15.17 2.68 -13.19
N GLY A 70 14.38 3.77 -13.10
CA GLY A 70 14.88 5.15 -13.29
C GLY A 70 14.75 5.76 -14.69
N GLY A 71 14.29 5.04 -15.72
CA GLY A 71 14.18 5.60 -17.07
C GLY A 71 15.54 6.00 -17.67
N PRO A 72 15.60 6.81 -18.75
CA PRO A 72 16.84 7.03 -19.52
C PRO A 72 17.98 7.74 -18.76
N VAL A 73 17.75 8.20 -17.52
CA VAL A 73 18.78 8.80 -16.66
C VAL A 73 18.54 8.36 -15.21
N GLY A 74 19.04 7.16 -14.86
CA GLY A 74 19.10 6.61 -13.51
C GLY A 74 19.78 5.22 -13.56
N THR A 75 21.09 5.10 -13.44
CA THR A 75 21.94 5.11 -12.23
C THR A 75 22.01 3.84 -11.38
N ASP A 76 21.22 2.78 -11.61
CA ASP A 76 21.56 1.44 -11.08
C ASP A 76 20.94 0.34 -11.95
N SER A 77 21.73 -0.19 -12.89
CA SER A 77 21.33 -1.30 -13.77
C SER A 77 21.07 -2.62 -13.04
N SER A 78 21.39 -2.69 -11.74
CA SER A 78 21.12 -3.83 -10.87
C SER A 78 19.67 -3.85 -10.37
N SER A 79 18.98 -2.71 -10.25
CA SER A 79 17.61 -2.68 -9.74
C SER A 79 16.57 -2.73 -10.85
N VAL A 80 15.52 -3.50 -10.64
CA VAL A 80 14.47 -3.74 -11.63
C VAL A 80 13.07 -3.52 -11.05
N GLU A 81 12.14 -3.18 -11.94
CA GLU A 81 10.71 -3.09 -11.68
C GLU A 81 9.92 -3.81 -12.78
N SER A 82 8.67 -4.17 -12.49
CA SER A 82 7.74 -4.74 -13.45
C SER A 82 6.49 -3.88 -13.57
N ALA A 83 5.95 -3.74 -14.78
CA ALA A 83 4.75 -2.97 -15.05
C ALA A 83 3.55 -3.89 -15.26
N TYR A 84 2.41 -3.52 -14.67
CA TYR A 84 1.16 -4.30 -14.72
C TYR A 84 -0.04 -3.43 -15.05
N SER A 85 -1.06 -4.08 -15.60
CA SER A 85 -2.44 -3.59 -15.63
C SER A 85 -3.36 -4.64 -14.99
N VAL A 86 -4.14 -4.26 -14.00
CA VAL A 86 -5.08 -5.13 -13.28
C VAL A 86 -6.49 -4.56 -13.41
N LEU A 87 -7.41 -5.37 -13.92
CA LEU A 87 -8.74 -4.93 -14.34
C LEU A 87 -9.82 -5.65 -13.54
N GLY A 88 -10.70 -4.91 -12.90
CA GLY A 88 -11.89 -5.39 -12.21
C GLY A 88 -13.15 -4.76 -12.77
N LYS A 89 -14.15 -5.56 -13.10
CA LYS A 89 -15.46 -5.04 -13.52
C LYS A 89 -16.38 -4.93 -12.32
N ALA A 90 -17.25 -3.92 -12.35
CA ALA A 90 -18.37 -3.89 -11.43
C ALA A 90 -19.30 -5.10 -11.71
N PRO A 91 -19.94 -5.70 -10.68
CA PRO A 91 -21.02 -6.65 -10.88
C PRO A 91 -22.17 -6.03 -11.68
N ASP A 92 -22.95 -6.87 -12.36
CA ASP A 92 -24.04 -6.46 -13.25
C ASP A 92 -24.99 -5.46 -12.57
N GLY A 93 -25.03 -4.23 -13.12
CA GLY A 93 -25.81 -3.12 -12.59
C GLY A 93 -25.23 -1.77 -13.01
N ALA A 94 -26.08 -0.75 -13.15
CA ALA A 94 -25.64 0.62 -13.41
C ALA A 94 -25.08 1.25 -12.12
N GLN A 95 -23.88 0.82 -11.71
CA GLN A 95 -23.18 1.48 -10.61
C GLN A 95 -22.77 2.89 -11.04
N ASN A 96 -22.91 3.86 -10.13
CA ASN A 96 -22.41 5.20 -10.39
C ASN A 96 -20.87 5.20 -10.31
N PRO A 97 -20.16 5.55 -11.38
CA PRO A 97 -18.69 5.53 -11.38
C PRO A 97 -18.07 6.55 -10.41
N ASP A 98 -18.76 7.64 -10.05
CA ASP A 98 -18.27 8.57 -9.01
C ASP A 98 -18.37 7.98 -7.61
N GLU A 99 -19.36 7.13 -7.36
CA GLU A 99 -19.45 6.35 -6.11
C GLU A 99 -18.35 5.30 -6.02
N VAL A 100 -18.12 4.58 -7.12
CA VAL A 100 -17.02 3.60 -7.20
C VAL A 100 -15.68 4.29 -6.96
N PHE A 101 -15.45 5.46 -7.58
CA PHE A 101 -14.20 6.21 -7.38
C PHE A 101 -14.02 6.66 -5.92
N ARG A 102 -15.07 7.15 -5.25
CA ARG A 102 -15.00 7.46 -3.82
C ARG A 102 -14.64 6.23 -2.97
N LYS A 103 -15.25 5.08 -3.26
CA LYS A 103 -14.90 3.82 -2.57
C LYS A 103 -13.44 3.43 -2.78
N VAL A 104 -12.92 3.58 -4.01
CA VAL A 104 -11.49 3.36 -4.30
C VAL A 104 -10.60 4.23 -3.42
N LEU A 105 -10.91 5.54 -3.29
CA LEU A 105 -10.13 6.44 -2.44
C LEU A 105 -10.16 6.01 -0.96
N ASP A 106 -11.32 5.60 -0.47
CA ASP A 106 -11.46 5.13 0.92
C ASP A 106 -10.68 3.84 1.16
N VAL A 107 -10.76 2.87 0.23
CA VAL A 107 -10.00 1.61 0.29
C VAL A 107 -8.50 1.87 0.27
N LEU A 108 -8.00 2.74 -0.62
CA LEU A 108 -6.57 3.06 -0.68
C LEU A 108 -6.09 3.66 0.65
N LYS A 109 -6.83 4.62 1.22
CA LYS A 109 -6.49 5.23 2.52
C LYS A 109 -6.52 4.20 3.66
N GLN A 110 -7.56 3.36 3.72
CA GLN A 110 -7.69 2.32 4.75
C GLN A 110 -6.55 1.29 4.69
N ARG A 111 -6.04 1.02 3.48
CA ARG A 111 -4.91 0.11 3.25
C ARG A 111 -3.54 0.80 3.37
N GLY A 112 -3.49 2.05 3.82
CA GLY A 112 -2.25 2.77 4.10
C GLY A 112 -1.50 3.26 2.86
N TRP A 113 -2.20 3.46 1.74
CA TRP A 113 -1.61 4.09 0.56
C TRP A 113 -1.51 5.61 0.74
N THR A 114 -0.39 6.17 0.29
CA THR A 114 -0.21 7.62 0.17
C THR A 114 -0.83 8.06 -1.15
N ILE A 115 -1.81 8.97 -1.09
CA ILE A 115 -2.43 9.53 -2.29
C ILE A 115 -1.59 10.72 -2.78
N ASN A 116 -0.99 10.58 -3.96
CA ASN A 116 -0.12 11.60 -4.55
C ASN A 116 -0.91 12.64 -5.36
N TYR A 117 -1.94 12.18 -6.09
CA TYR A 117 -2.81 13.08 -6.87
C TYR A 117 -4.15 12.44 -7.19
N THR A 118 -5.13 13.29 -7.53
CA THR A 118 -6.41 12.89 -8.13
C THR A 118 -6.69 13.77 -9.34
N ASN A 119 -7.19 13.20 -10.44
CA ASN A 119 -7.63 13.93 -11.62
C ASN A 119 -8.86 13.24 -12.22
N GLY A 120 -10.04 13.88 -12.13
CA GLY A 120 -11.30 13.23 -12.45
C GLY A 120 -11.49 11.95 -11.63
N ARG A 121 -11.82 10.84 -12.31
CA ARG A 121 -11.96 9.49 -11.72
C ARG A 121 -10.64 8.69 -11.75
N VAL A 122 -9.51 9.38 -11.65
CA VAL A 122 -8.17 8.77 -11.60
C VAL A 122 -7.47 9.21 -10.33
N VAL A 123 -6.80 8.27 -9.66
CA VAL A 123 -5.97 8.51 -8.48
C VAL A 123 -4.60 7.88 -8.68
N GLY A 124 -3.56 8.66 -8.41
CA GLY A 124 -2.19 8.16 -8.26
C GLY A 124 -1.87 7.97 -6.79
N ALA A 125 -1.38 6.79 -6.44
CA ALA A 125 -1.04 6.44 -5.06
C ALA A 125 0.22 5.57 -5.01
N GLU A 126 0.94 5.62 -3.91
CA GLU A 126 2.13 4.80 -3.67
C GLU A 126 2.11 4.17 -2.29
N ARG A 127 2.76 3.02 -2.16
CA ARG A 127 3.00 2.36 -0.89
C ARG A 127 4.36 1.67 -0.94
N LYS A 128 5.23 2.05 0.01
CA LYS A 128 6.52 1.40 0.24
C LYS A 128 6.30 -0.10 0.47
N GLY A 129 7.16 -0.95 -0.09
CA GLY A 129 6.95 -2.40 -0.07
C GLY A 129 6.06 -2.93 -1.20
N VAL A 130 5.50 -2.08 -2.07
CA VAL A 130 4.54 -2.49 -3.11
C VAL A 130 4.83 -1.83 -4.45
N GLY A 131 4.99 -0.50 -4.47
CA GLY A 131 5.17 0.30 -5.68
C GLY A 131 4.08 1.34 -5.88
N GLY A 132 3.89 1.75 -7.14
CA GLY A 132 3.00 2.85 -7.52
C GLY A 132 1.77 2.37 -8.29
N PHE A 133 0.59 2.80 -7.85
CA PHE A 133 -0.68 2.60 -8.53
C PHE A 133 -1.17 3.88 -9.20
N ARG A 134 -1.71 3.71 -10.41
CA ARG A 134 -2.61 4.64 -11.07
C ARG A 134 -3.95 3.93 -11.26
N VAL A 135 -4.91 4.26 -10.40
CA VAL A 135 -6.24 3.66 -10.41
C VAL A 135 -7.21 4.55 -11.16
N GLY A 136 -7.90 4.00 -12.16
CA GLY A 136 -8.93 4.69 -12.93
C GLY A 136 -10.28 3.97 -12.85
N VAL A 137 -11.36 4.76 -12.80
CA VAL A 137 -12.75 4.25 -12.85
C VAL A 137 -13.41 4.72 -14.15
N PRO A 138 -13.49 3.87 -15.19
CA PRO A 138 -14.16 4.20 -16.44
C PRO A 138 -15.68 4.36 -16.27
N GLU A 139 -16.29 5.07 -17.21
CA GLU A 139 -17.74 5.32 -17.21
C GLU A 139 -18.57 4.15 -17.74
N ALA A 140 -18.06 3.46 -18.76
CA ALA A 140 -18.74 2.32 -19.36
C ALA A 140 -17.73 1.36 -20.02
N PRO A 141 -17.74 0.05 -19.66
CA PRO A 141 -18.40 -0.50 -18.48
C PRO A 141 -17.75 0.06 -17.20
N VAL A 142 -18.54 0.26 -16.15
CA VAL A 142 -18.00 0.70 -14.85
C VAL A 142 -17.11 -0.39 -14.26
N GLY A 143 -15.96 0.00 -13.74
CA GLY A 143 -14.96 -0.90 -13.19
C GLY A 143 -13.83 -0.17 -12.49
N VAL A 144 -12.79 -0.90 -12.12
CA VAL A 144 -11.56 -0.38 -11.54
C VAL A 144 -10.39 -0.92 -12.36
N ASN A 145 -9.60 -0.03 -12.93
CA ASN A 145 -8.38 -0.36 -13.66
C ASN A 145 -7.19 0.17 -12.87
N ILE A 146 -6.26 -0.70 -12.51
CA ILE A 146 -5.02 -0.35 -11.81
C ILE A 146 -3.85 -0.57 -12.77
N ASP A 147 -3.25 0.52 -13.23
CA ASP A 147 -1.98 0.46 -13.94
C ASP A 147 -0.87 0.86 -12.97
N GLY A 148 0.30 0.24 -13.07
CA GLY A 148 1.37 0.60 -12.14
C GLY A 148 2.67 -0.12 -12.37
N ARG A 149 3.64 0.21 -11.53
CA ARG A 149 4.94 -0.45 -11.47
C ARG A 149 5.18 -0.97 -10.06
N THR A 150 5.80 -2.14 -9.97
CA THR A 150 6.27 -2.69 -8.71
C THR A 150 7.29 -1.76 -8.07
N GLU A 151 7.56 -1.96 -6.79
CA GLU A 151 8.71 -1.33 -6.18
C GLU A 151 10.01 -1.76 -6.88
N CYS A 152 10.93 -0.81 -6.99
CA CYS A 152 12.28 -1.06 -7.47
C CYS A 152 13.05 -1.89 -6.47
N VAL A 153 13.51 -3.05 -6.91
CA VAL A 153 14.25 -3.99 -6.06
C VAL A 153 15.52 -4.45 -6.75
N GLU A 154 16.55 -4.75 -5.96
CA GLU A 154 17.80 -5.26 -6.50
C GLU A 154 17.59 -6.62 -7.18
N ASN A 155 18.24 -6.80 -8.33
CA ASN A 155 18.28 -8.04 -9.08
C ASN A 155 19.67 -8.65 -8.95
N LEU A 156 19.84 -9.47 -7.90
CA LEU A 156 21.10 -10.14 -7.59
C LEU A 156 21.47 -11.25 -8.59
N ASP A 157 20.57 -11.60 -9.51
CA ASP A 157 20.80 -12.62 -10.54
C ASP A 157 21.43 -12.03 -11.82
N LYS A 158 21.69 -10.72 -11.88
CA LYS A 158 22.28 -10.02 -13.03
C LYS A 158 23.68 -9.48 -12.77
#